data_AF-A0A5E4QB11-F1
#
_entry.id   AF-A0A5E4QB11-F1
#
_cell.length_a   1.000
_cell.length_b   1.000
_cell.length_c   1.000
_cell.angle_alpha   90.00
_cell.angle_beta   90.00
_cell.angle_gamma   90.00
#
_symmetry.space_group_name_H-M   'P 1'
#
loop_
_entity.id
_entity.type
_entity.pdbx_description
1 polymer ?
#
loop_
_entity_poly.entity_id
_entity_poly.type
_entity_poly.pdbx_seq_one_letter_code
_entity_poly.pdbx_strand_id
1 'polypeptide(L)'
;MVVRSRYLRSSDRALHRDAYPALRFPEVYLLHEGYRAFHARHGRLCRPCGYTAMLHPRHAHLLRQHRRDHHERRDHHDRRDHHDRRDHHDRRDHHDRHAPGGADRNRPLPRSHKSSVL
;
A
#
# COMPACT_ATOMS: atom_id res chain seq x y z
N MET A 1 2.97 14.23 -4.97
CA MET A 1 1.50 14.06 -5.17
C MET A 1 1.05 12.59 -5.32
N VAL A 2 1.97 11.61 -5.34
CA VAL A 2 1.68 10.18 -5.62
C VAL A 2 1.12 9.40 -4.42
N VAL A 3 1.15 9.98 -3.22
CA VAL A 3 0.81 9.28 -1.97
C VAL A 3 -0.67 8.89 -1.90
N ARG A 4 -1.58 9.73 -2.43
CA ARG A 4 -3.04 9.47 -2.38
C ARG A 4 -3.48 8.35 -3.32
N SER A 5 -2.94 8.28 -4.55
CA SER A 5 -3.28 7.22 -5.50
C SER A 5 -2.74 5.86 -5.06
N ARG A 6 -1.51 5.83 -4.53
CA ARG A 6 -0.94 4.63 -3.91
C ARG A 6 -1.77 4.15 -2.73
N TYR A 7 -2.14 5.05 -1.82
CA TYR A 7 -3.00 4.73 -0.69
C TYR A 7 -4.34 4.12 -1.13
N LEU A 8 -5.02 4.73 -2.11
CA LEU A 8 -6.27 4.21 -2.65
C LEU A 8 -6.10 2.79 -3.19
N ARG A 9 -5.04 2.53 -3.98
CA ARG A 9 -4.79 1.20 -4.53
C ARG A 9 -4.44 0.17 -3.44
N SER A 10 -3.63 0.55 -2.45
CA SER A 10 -3.32 -0.34 -1.31
C SER A 10 -4.56 -0.69 -0.50
N SER A 11 -5.42 0.29 -0.23
CA SER A 11 -6.68 0.09 0.49
C SER A 11 -7.66 -0.77 -0.32
N ASP A 12 -7.80 -0.54 -1.63
CA ASP A 12 -8.65 -1.35 -2.52
C ASP A 12 -8.16 -2.81 -2.58
N ARG A 13 -6.85 -3.02 -2.58
CA ARG A 13 -6.24 -4.37 -2.55
C ARG A 13 -6.39 -5.06 -1.19
N ALA A 14 -6.33 -4.31 -0.09
CA ALA A 14 -6.58 -4.86 1.24
C ALA A 14 -8.05 -5.31 1.39
N LEU A 15 -8.99 -4.53 0.85
CA LEU A 15 -10.41 -4.87 0.84
C LEU A 15 -10.70 -6.13 0.02
N HIS A 16 -10.02 -6.31 -1.12
CA HIS A 16 -10.19 -7.47 -2.01
C HIS A 16 -9.11 -8.54 -1.85
N ARG A 17 -8.56 -8.70 -0.63
CA ARG A 17 -7.46 -9.63 -0.35
C ARG A 17 -7.78 -11.07 -0.78
N ASP A 18 -8.99 -11.53 -0.49
CA ASP A 18 -9.42 -12.93 -0.75
C ASP A 18 -9.99 -13.13 -2.15
N ALA A 19 -10.13 -12.06 -2.93
CA ALA A 19 -10.73 -12.05 -4.27
C ALA A 19 -9.78 -11.50 -5.34
N TYR A 20 -8.47 -11.66 -5.15
CA TYR A 20 -7.48 -11.24 -6.16
C TYR A 20 -7.77 -11.94 -7.52
N PRO A 21 -7.77 -11.23 -8.66
CA PRO A 21 -7.25 -9.88 -8.90
C PRO A 21 -8.30 -8.74 -8.84
N ALA A 22 -9.49 -8.95 -8.27
CA ALA A 22 -10.57 -7.97 -8.26
C ALA A 22 -10.13 -6.59 -7.71
N LEU A 23 -10.70 -5.54 -8.29
CA LEU A 23 -10.52 -4.14 -7.92
C LEU A 23 -11.83 -3.40 -8.09
N ARG A 24 -12.13 -2.50 -7.16
CA ARG A 24 -13.25 -1.55 -7.34
C ARG A 24 -12.86 -0.40 -8.27
N PHE A 25 -11.59 0.00 -8.24
CA PHE A 25 -11.04 1.06 -9.10
C PHE A 25 -9.91 0.51 -9.98
N PRO A 26 -10.25 -0.22 -11.06
CA PRO A 26 -9.28 -0.89 -11.91
C PRO A 26 -8.34 0.12 -12.61
N GLU A 27 -8.90 1.23 -13.07
CA GLU A 27 -8.16 2.30 -13.75
C GLU A 27 -8.10 3.57 -12.91
N VAL A 28 -6.87 4.07 -12.67
CA VAL A 28 -6.63 5.30 -11.90
C VAL A 28 -5.54 6.10 -12.60
N TYR A 29 -5.85 7.35 -12.92
CA TYR A 29 -4.95 8.24 -13.65
C TYR A 29 -4.51 9.42 -12.78
N LEU A 30 -3.33 9.96 -13.09
CA LEU A 30 -2.85 11.21 -12.51
C LEU A 30 -2.88 12.30 -13.58
N LEU A 31 -3.41 13.45 -13.22
CA LEU A 31 -3.35 14.62 -14.08
C LEU A 31 -1.91 15.14 -14.13
N HIS A 32 -1.27 15.01 -15.30
CA HIS A 32 0.07 15.49 -15.54
C HIS A 32 0.17 17.02 -15.37
N GLU A 33 1.23 17.50 -14.72
CA GLU A 33 1.44 18.91 -14.31
C GLU A 33 0.37 19.51 -13.38
N GLY A 34 -0.61 18.70 -12.97
CA GLY A 34 -1.66 19.07 -12.03
C GLY A 34 -2.61 20.16 -12.52
N TYR A 35 -3.41 20.66 -11.58
CA TYR A 35 -4.49 21.61 -11.87
C TYR A 35 -4.00 22.95 -12.43
N ARG A 36 -2.77 23.38 -12.08
CA ARG A 36 -2.18 24.63 -12.57
C ARG A 36 -2.10 24.64 -14.09
N ALA A 37 -1.51 23.60 -14.69
CA ALA A 37 -1.35 23.50 -16.13
C ALA A 37 -2.70 23.30 -16.85
N PHE A 38 -3.61 22.54 -16.23
CA PHE A 38 -4.96 22.34 -16.76
C PHE A 38 -5.74 23.66 -16.83
N HIS A 39 -5.77 24.43 -15.73
CA HIS A 39 -6.45 25.72 -15.68
C HIS A 39 -5.88 26.70 -16.71
N ALA A 40 -4.55 26.75 -16.88
CA ALA A 40 -3.91 27.61 -17.86
C ALA A 40 -4.37 27.35 -19.31
N ARG A 41 -4.61 26.08 -19.67
CA ARG A 41 -5.06 25.71 -21.04
C ARG A 41 -6.58 25.67 -21.20
N HIS A 42 -7.30 25.33 -20.13
CA HIS A 42 -8.72 24.99 -20.19
C HIS A 42 -9.55 25.69 -19.09
N GLY A 43 -9.22 26.93 -18.74
CA GLY A 43 -9.91 27.68 -17.68
C GLY A 43 -11.44 27.77 -17.83
N ARG A 44 -11.95 27.74 -19.07
CA ARG A 44 -13.40 27.68 -19.37
C ARG A 44 -14.12 26.44 -18.82
N LEU A 45 -13.39 25.36 -18.58
CA LEU A 45 -13.90 24.11 -18.00
C LEU A 45 -13.80 24.10 -16.46
N CYS A 46 -13.20 25.12 -15.85
CA CYS A 46 -13.02 25.23 -14.42
C CYS A 46 -14.20 25.98 -13.77
N ARG A 47 -14.59 25.56 -12.55
CA ARG A 47 -15.60 26.26 -11.75
C ARG A 47 -15.15 26.43 -10.29
N PRO A 48 -15.06 27.67 -9.78
CA PRO A 48 -15.08 28.95 -10.53
C PRO A 48 -13.90 29.03 -11.53
N CYS A 49 -13.98 29.95 -12.50
CA CYS A 49 -12.91 30.19 -13.49
C CYS A 49 -11.72 30.94 -12.84
N GLY A 50 -11.05 30.27 -11.90
CA GLY A 50 -9.92 30.81 -11.18
C GLY A 50 -8.97 29.72 -10.67
N TYR A 51 -7.75 30.15 -10.38
CA TYR A 51 -6.70 29.31 -9.81
C TYR A 51 -6.11 29.96 -8.56
N THR A 52 -6.24 29.27 -7.43
CA THR A 52 -5.62 29.68 -6.16
C THR A 52 -4.49 28.72 -5.83
N ALA A 53 -3.26 29.22 -5.81
CA ALA A 53 -2.10 28.42 -5.44
C ALA A 53 -2.14 28.03 -3.95
N MET A 54 -1.62 26.85 -3.62
CA MET A 54 -1.59 26.35 -2.23
C MET A 54 -0.82 27.28 -1.28
N LEU A 55 0.22 27.95 -1.76
CA LEU A 55 1.06 28.88 -0.98
C LEU A 55 0.60 30.34 -1.07
N HIS A 56 -0.63 30.60 -1.53
CA HIS A 56 -1.12 31.97 -1.67
C HIS A 56 -1.17 32.67 -0.28
N PRO A 57 -0.56 33.87 -0.10
CA PRO A 57 -0.41 34.49 1.22
C PRO A 57 -1.72 34.68 1.99
N ARG A 58 -2.79 35.08 1.28
CA ARG A 58 -4.14 35.26 1.86
C ARG A 58 -4.72 33.98 2.48
N HIS A 59 -4.24 32.80 2.08
CA HIS A 59 -4.74 31.51 2.54
C HIS A 59 -3.71 30.70 3.36
N ALA A 60 -2.61 31.33 3.78
CA ALA A 60 -1.56 30.66 4.54
C ALA A 60 -2.06 30.04 5.87
N HIS A 61 -3.05 30.67 6.50
CA HIS A 61 -3.66 30.15 7.74
C HIS A 61 -4.44 28.85 7.50
N LEU A 62 -5.23 28.77 6.41
CA LEU A 62 -5.95 27.56 6.02
C LEU A 62 -4.98 26.41 5.70
N LEU A 63 -3.86 26.71 5.05
CA LEU A 63 -2.83 25.71 4.79
C LEU A 63 -2.26 25.13 6.09
N ARG A 64 -1.99 25.97 7.09
CA ARG A 64 -1.50 25.51 8.41
C ARG A 64 -2.53 24.63 9.11
N GLN A 65 -3.80 25.03 9.11
CA GLN A 65 -4.89 24.26 9.69
C GLN A 65 -5.02 22.89 9.01
N HIS A 66 -5.17 22.86 7.69
CA HIS A 66 -5.30 21.63 6.92
C HIS A 66 -4.11 20.66 7.14
N ARG A 67 -2.89 21.18 7.32
CA ARG A 67 -1.71 20.34 7.63
C ARG A 67 -1.80 19.69 9.02
N ARG A 68 -2.33 20.40 10.03
CA ARG A 68 -2.55 19.86 11.37
C ARG A 68 -3.57 18.72 11.33
N ASP A 69 -4.74 18.98 10.74
CA ASP A 69 -5.84 18.00 10.65
C ASP A 69 -5.41 16.71 9.92
N HIS A 70 -4.56 16.83 8.90
CA HIS A 70 -4.05 15.69 8.15
C HIS A 70 -2.93 14.92 8.85
N HIS A 71 -2.19 15.55 9.77
CA HIS A 71 -1.19 14.87 10.59
C HIS A 71 -1.89 13.93 11.58
N GLU A 72 -2.87 14.44 12.32
CA GLU A 72 -3.64 13.67 13.31
C GLU A 72 -4.30 12.43 12.68
N ARG A 73 -4.86 12.58 11.48
CA ARG A 73 -5.47 11.47 10.74
C ARG A 73 -4.46 10.41 10.27
N ARG A 74 -3.20 10.78 10.04
CA ARG A 74 -2.14 9.82 9.66
C ARG A 74 -1.65 9.04 10.86
N ASP A 75 -1.51 9.68 12.01
CA ASP A 75 -1.07 9.04 13.26
C ASP A 75 -2.02 7.92 13.71
N HIS A 76 -3.32 8.07 13.45
CA HIS A 76 -4.31 7.03 13.74
C HIS A 76 -4.20 5.79 12.86
N HIS A 77 -3.75 5.93 11.60
CA HIS A 77 -3.66 4.81 10.68
C HIS A 77 -2.46 3.92 10.99
N ASP A 78 -1.32 4.54 11.33
CA ASP A 78 -0.10 3.83 11.72
C ASP A 78 -0.30 3.00 13.01
N ARG A 79 -1.12 3.51 13.95
CA ARG A 79 -1.48 2.77 15.17
C ARG A 79 -2.33 1.52 14.91
N ARG A 80 -3.18 1.52 13.88
CA ARG A 80 -4.02 0.36 13.52
C ARG A 80 -3.22 -0.71 12.79
N ASP A 81 -2.34 -0.31 11.87
CA ASP A 81 -1.45 -1.22 11.13
C ASP A 81 -0.47 -1.96 12.06
N HIS A 82 -0.02 -1.30 13.13
CA HIS A 82 0.83 -1.94 14.14
C HIS A 82 0.12 -3.03 14.97
N HIS A 83 -1.19 -2.89 15.22
CA HIS A 83 -1.94 -3.90 15.97
C HIS A 83 -2.11 -5.17 15.14
N ASP A 84 -2.55 -5.01 13.88
CA ASP A 84 -2.81 -6.12 12.96
C ASP A 84 -1.53 -6.92 12.63
N ARG A 85 -0.37 -6.24 12.56
CA ARG A 85 0.94 -6.91 12.41
C ARG A 85 1.36 -7.73 13.63
N ARG A 86 1.07 -7.27 14.85
CA ARG A 86 1.38 -8.03 16.07
C ARG A 86 0.54 -9.29 16.15
N ASP A 87 -0.76 -9.18 15.85
CA ASP A 87 -1.68 -10.32 15.85
C ASP A 87 -1.33 -11.38 14.79
N HIS A 88 -0.79 -10.96 13.63
CA HIS A 88 -0.33 -11.89 12.60
C HIS A 88 1.03 -12.54 12.93
N HIS A 89 1.91 -11.87 13.68
CA HIS A 89 3.19 -12.44 14.13
C HIS A 89 2.97 -13.52 15.21
N ASP A 90 2.15 -13.22 16.23
CA ASP A 90 1.81 -14.17 17.29
C ASP A 90 1.14 -15.44 16.72
N ARG A 91 0.29 -15.31 15.70
CA ARG A 91 -0.31 -16.47 15.01
C ARG A 91 0.71 -17.32 14.25
N ARG A 92 1.74 -16.73 13.65
CA ARG A 92 2.81 -17.48 12.97
C ARG A 92 3.68 -18.23 13.96
N ASP A 93 4.06 -17.58 15.06
CA ASP A 93 4.84 -18.20 16.13
C ASP A 93 4.09 -19.37 16.80
N HIS A 94 2.76 -19.30 16.90
CA HIS A 94 1.95 -20.43 17.37
C HIS A 94 1.89 -21.60 16.36
N HIS A 95 1.83 -21.31 15.06
CA HIS A 95 1.78 -22.34 14.02
C HIS A 95 3.11 -23.11 13.91
N ASP A 96 4.25 -22.45 14.06
CA ASP A 96 5.57 -23.10 14.05
C ASP A 96 5.82 -23.97 15.29
N ARG A 97 5.20 -23.65 16.43
CA ARG A 97 5.27 -24.47 17.66
C ARG A 97 4.42 -25.75 17.62
N HIS A 98 3.55 -25.92 16.63
CA HIS A 98 2.66 -27.09 16.51
C HIS A 98 2.91 -27.91 15.23
N ALA A 99 3.99 -27.65 14.49
CA ALA A 99 4.40 -28.50 13.38
C ALA A 99 4.87 -29.88 13.90
N PRO A 100 4.24 -31.00 13.53
CA PRO A 100 4.75 -32.32 13.86
C PRO A 100 5.81 -32.71 12.82
N GLY A 101 6.99 -33.10 13.29
CA GLY A 101 7.97 -33.85 12.48
C GLY A 101 9.24 -33.08 12.14
N GLY A 102 10.24 -33.18 13.01
CA GLY A 102 11.63 -32.88 12.67
C GLY A 102 12.14 -33.90 11.65
N ALA A 103 12.34 -33.46 10.40
CA ALA A 103 13.07 -34.23 9.40
C ALA A 103 14.57 -34.17 9.71
N ASP A 104 15.11 -35.29 10.19
CA ASP A 104 16.53 -35.51 10.45
C ASP A 104 17.34 -35.38 9.14
N ARG A 105 18.19 -34.33 9.08
CA ARG A 105 19.02 -34.01 7.91
C ARG A 105 20.29 -34.86 7.81
N ASN A 106 20.52 -35.82 8.71
CA ASN A 106 21.73 -36.65 8.76
C ASN A 106 21.53 -38.11 8.33
N ARG A 107 20.66 -38.38 7.34
CA ARG A 107 20.57 -39.72 6.74
C ARG A 107 21.49 -39.83 5.52
N PRO A 108 22.53 -40.69 5.55
CA PRO A 108 23.42 -40.86 4.40
C PRO A 108 22.68 -41.53 3.22
N LEU A 109 22.95 -41.03 2.01
CA LEU A 109 22.40 -41.57 0.76
C LEU A 109 22.97 -42.98 0.48
N PRO A 110 22.16 -43.93 -0.03
CA PRO A 110 22.66 -45.25 -0.39
C PRO A 110 23.60 -45.18 -1.61
N ARG A 111 24.72 -45.90 -1.54
CA ARG A 111 25.74 -45.98 -2.59
C ARG A 111 25.20 -46.79 -3.78
N SER A 112 25.26 -46.20 -4.97
CA SER A 112 24.93 -46.88 -6.23
C SER A 112 26.04 -47.87 -6.59
N HIS A 113 25.72 -49.17 -6.58
CA HIS A 113 26.58 -50.20 -7.15
C HIS A 113 26.35 -50.24 -8.67
N LYS A 114 27.40 -49.98 -9.44
CA LYS A 114 27.46 -50.25 -10.88
C LYS A 114 27.79 -51.73 -11.09
N SER A 115 26.98 -52.42 -11.88
CA SER A 115 27.33 -53.66 -12.61
C SER A 115 26.62 -53.56 -13.97
N SER A 116 27.32 -53.20 -15.05
CA SER A 116 28.10 -54.10 -15.92
C SER A 116 27.25 -55.21 -16.56
N VAL A 117 26.81 -54.91 -17.79
CA VAL A 117 26.81 -55.73 -19.02
C VAL A 117 26.84 -57.25 -18.85
N LEU A 118 25.83 -57.91 -19.43
CA LEU A 118 25.97 -58.97 -20.43
C LEU A 118 24.84 -58.84 -21.45
#